data_AF-A0A7S1NY91-F1
#
_entry.id   AF-A0A7S1NY91-F1
#
_cell.length_a   1.000
_cell.length_b   1.000
_cell.length_c   1.000
_cell.angle_alpha   90.00
_cell.angle_beta   90.00
_cell.angle_gamma   90.00
#
_symmetry.space_group_name_H-M   'P 1'
#
loop_
_entity.id
_entity.type
_entity.pdbx_description
1 polymer ?
#
loop_
_entity_poly.entity_id
_entity_poly.type
_entity_poly.pdbx_seq_one_letter_code
_entity_poly.pdbx_strand_id
1 'polypeptide(L)'
;KHDGAKAIPVWPPAIVLDMNEGEWSDDRPPRLHYSWNGATVVSGWRVYAGVDPDLLELVAEHPREAFEHYLDLGHGSPFYPVGNCVYYQVEPVGVGGQAFMRSALLSSPSCAQEDVS
;
A
#
# COMPACT_ATOMS: atom_id res chain seq x y z
N LYS A 1 13.60 -33.41 3.85
CA LYS A 1 13.17 -32.08 4.33
C LYS A 1 12.94 -31.25 3.08
N HIS A 2 11.70 -30.99 2.70
CA HIS A 2 11.44 -30.14 1.54
C HIS A 2 11.74 -28.71 1.97
N ASP A 3 12.82 -28.15 1.44
CA ASP A 3 13.00 -26.70 1.40
C ASP A 3 11.75 -26.17 0.67
N GLY A 4 10.85 -25.54 1.42
CA GLY A 4 9.62 -24.98 0.86
C GLY A 4 10.02 -24.03 -0.25
N ALA A 5 9.61 -24.34 -1.48
CA ALA A 5 10.04 -23.59 -2.65
C ALA A 5 9.70 -22.10 -2.43
N LYS A 6 10.73 -21.26 -2.52
CA LYS A 6 10.56 -19.81 -2.56
C LYS A 6 9.78 -19.48 -3.82
N ALA A 7 8.57 -18.97 -3.66
CA ALA A 7 7.70 -18.58 -4.75
C ALA A 7 7.70 -17.06 -4.84
N ILE A 8 8.01 -16.57 -6.03
CA ILE A 8 7.98 -15.16 -6.41
C ILE A 8 7.02 -15.07 -7.60
N PRO A 9 5.80 -14.57 -7.41
CA PRO A 9 4.87 -14.35 -8.51
C PRO A 9 5.47 -13.41 -9.55
N VAL A 10 5.12 -13.61 -10.82
CA VAL A 10 5.59 -12.76 -11.93
C VAL A 10 4.80 -11.46 -12.06
N TRP A 11 3.66 -11.37 -11.39
CA TRP A 11 2.82 -10.17 -11.32
C TRP A 11 3.10 -9.37 -10.05
N PRO A 12 2.85 -8.05 -10.05
CA PRO A 12 3.09 -7.19 -8.89
C PRO A 12 2.20 -7.53 -7.70
N PRO A 13 2.57 -7.10 -6.47
CA PRO A 13 1.64 -7.09 -5.36
C PRO A 13 0.42 -6.21 -5.67
N ALA A 14 -0.71 -6.56 -5.06
CA ALA A 14 -1.93 -5.77 -5.14
C ALA A 14 -1.97 -4.74 -4.01
N ILE A 15 -2.50 -3.56 -4.32
CA ILE A 15 -2.86 -2.51 -3.36
C ILE A 15 -4.25 -2.00 -3.72
N VAL A 16 -5.08 -1.75 -2.70
CA VAL A 16 -6.42 -1.18 -2.83
C VAL A 16 -6.61 -0.15 -1.73
N LEU A 17 -7.25 0.97 -2.05
CA LEU A 17 -7.66 1.97 -1.08
C LEU A 17 -9.14 1.75 -0.77
N ASP A 18 -9.41 1.36 0.47
CA ASP A 18 -10.76 1.31 1.03
C ASP A 18 -11.07 2.66 1.68
N MET A 19 -12.02 3.39 1.10
CA MET A 19 -12.46 4.68 1.60
C MET A 19 -13.49 4.57 2.73
N ASN A 20 -13.96 3.37 3.09
CA ASN A 20 -15.02 3.16 4.08
C ASN A 20 -16.27 4.03 3.80
N GLU A 21 -16.65 4.18 2.52
CA GLU A 21 -17.75 5.04 2.10
C GLU A 21 -19.06 4.66 2.80
N GLY A 22 -19.68 5.64 3.48
CA GLY A 22 -20.96 5.48 4.17
C GLY A 22 -20.87 5.14 5.66
N GLU A 23 -19.66 4.89 6.20
CA GLU A 23 -19.44 4.60 7.63
C GLU A 23 -18.31 5.43 8.25
N TRP A 24 -18.07 6.62 7.72
CA TRP A 24 -17.05 7.55 8.20
C TRP A 24 -17.26 7.89 9.68
N SER A 25 -16.42 7.29 10.52
CA SER A 25 -16.15 7.75 11.88
C SER A 25 -14.64 7.83 12.06
N ASP A 26 -14.18 8.62 13.03
CA ASP A 26 -12.75 8.67 13.40
C ASP A 26 -12.19 7.27 13.76
N ASP A 27 -13.07 6.33 14.11
CA ASP A 27 -12.74 4.93 14.43
C ASP A 27 -12.57 4.04 13.17
N ARG A 28 -12.89 4.53 11.97
CA ARG A 28 -12.80 3.80 10.69
C ARG A 28 -12.22 4.70 9.57
N PRO A 29 -10.95 5.12 9.70
CA PRO A 29 -10.29 5.91 8.67
C PRO A 29 -10.11 5.11 7.37
N PRO A 30 -9.86 5.75 6.22
CA PRO A 30 -9.48 5.06 4.99
C PRO A 30 -8.29 4.13 5.21
N ARG A 31 -8.27 3.00 4.50
CA ARG A 31 -7.27 1.95 4.66
C ARG A 31 -6.63 1.59 3.34
N LEU A 32 -5.30 1.51 3.32
CA LEU A 32 -4.59 0.84 2.22
C LEU A 32 -4.50 -0.64 2.54
N HIS A 33 -5.21 -1.48 1.80
CA HIS A 33 -5.06 -2.93 1.85
C HIS A 33 -4.03 -3.37 0.81
N TYR A 34 -3.15 -4.30 1.17
CA TYR A 34 -2.17 -4.84 0.23
C TYR A 34 -1.80 -6.28 0.55
N SER A 35 -1.46 -7.01 -0.51
CA SER A 35 -1.07 -8.42 -0.45
C SER A 35 -0.27 -8.84 -1.68
N TRP A 36 0.47 -9.94 -1.56
CA TRP A 36 1.10 -10.59 -2.71
C TRP A 36 0.83 -12.09 -2.68
N ASN A 37 -0.38 -12.45 -3.12
CA ASN A 37 -0.84 -13.83 -3.10
C ASN A 37 0.08 -14.75 -3.91
N GLY A 38 0.45 -15.88 -3.32
CA GLY A 38 1.40 -16.84 -3.88
C GLY A 38 2.87 -16.55 -3.57
N ALA A 39 3.21 -15.38 -3.00
CA ALA A 39 4.58 -15.07 -2.59
C ALA A 39 4.91 -15.66 -1.22
N THR A 40 5.93 -16.52 -1.16
CA THR A 40 6.44 -17.11 0.09
C THR A 40 7.71 -16.44 0.60
N VAL A 41 8.25 -15.49 -0.17
CA VAL A 41 9.52 -14.80 0.13
C VAL A 41 9.38 -13.51 0.95
N VAL A 42 8.16 -12.99 1.07
CA VAL A 42 7.89 -11.70 1.73
C VAL A 42 8.05 -11.85 3.24
N SER A 43 8.97 -11.09 3.82
CA SER A 43 9.16 -10.95 5.27
C SER A 43 8.64 -9.62 5.83
N GLY A 44 8.42 -8.62 4.99
CA GLY A 44 7.92 -7.30 5.39
C GLY A 44 7.42 -6.49 4.21
N TRP A 45 6.96 -5.28 4.51
CA TRP A 45 6.40 -4.35 3.55
C TRP A 45 6.96 -2.96 3.81
N ARG A 46 7.15 -2.22 2.71
CA ARG A 46 7.32 -0.77 2.71
C ARG A 46 6.13 -0.15 2.00
N VAL A 47 5.54 0.86 2.61
CA VAL A 47 4.43 1.63 2.05
C VAL A 47 4.96 3.01 1.69
N TYR A 48 4.66 3.44 0.48
CA TYR A 48 5.06 4.73 -0.06
C TYR A 48 3.83 5.58 -0.37
N ALA A 49 3.93 6.89 -0.13
CA ALA A 49 2.89 7.83 -0.54
C ALA A 49 3.48 9.19 -0.93
N GLY A 50 2.72 10.00 -1.67
CA GLY A 50 3.15 11.33 -2.07
C GLY A 50 2.06 12.06 -2.86
N VAL A 51 2.20 13.38 -3.00
CA VAL A 51 1.30 14.22 -3.82
C VAL A 51 1.72 14.28 -5.29
N ASP A 52 2.93 13.80 -5.59
CA ASP A 52 3.47 13.68 -6.94
C ASP A 52 3.68 12.18 -7.24
N PRO A 53 3.12 11.65 -8.33
CA PRO A 53 3.21 10.23 -8.68
C PRO A 53 4.65 9.74 -8.91
N ASP A 54 5.57 10.64 -9.25
CA ASP A 54 6.98 10.35 -9.52
C ASP A 54 7.88 10.52 -8.26
N LEU A 55 7.36 11.13 -7.18
CA LEU A 55 8.09 11.45 -5.96
C LEU A 55 7.36 10.94 -4.71
N LEU A 56 7.33 9.62 -4.52
CA LEU A 56 6.78 9.00 -3.31
C LEU A 56 7.83 8.87 -2.20
N GLU A 57 7.44 9.16 -0.96
CA GLU A 57 8.26 8.95 0.23
C GLU A 57 7.84 7.70 1.00
N LEU A 58 8.75 7.13 1.79
CA LEU A 58 8.48 5.97 2.64
C LEU A 58 7.68 6.41 3.86
N VAL A 59 6.46 5.92 4.01
CA VAL A 59 5.54 6.34 5.08
C VAL A 59 5.36 5.29 6.16
N ALA A 60 5.61 4.02 5.83
CA ALA A 60 5.60 2.92 6.80
C ALA A 60 6.52 1.78 6.34
N GLU A 61 7.12 1.08 7.30
CA GLU A 61 7.81 -0.19 7.11
C GLU A 61 7.48 -1.12 8.28
N HIS A 62 7.04 -2.35 7.99
CA HIS A 62 6.62 -3.29 9.04
C HIS A 62 6.77 -4.76 8.59
N PRO A 63 6.86 -5.71 9.55
CA PRO A 63 6.94 -7.13 9.22
C PRO A 63 5.65 -7.67 8.61
N ARG A 64 5.79 -8.79 7.89
CA ARG A 64 4.66 -9.57 7.39
C ARG A 64 4.13 -10.48 8.49
N GLU A 65 3.03 -10.08 9.12
CA GLU A 65 2.36 -10.87 10.16
C GLU A 65 1.22 -11.78 9.65
N ALA A 66 0.66 -11.50 8.47
CA ALA A 66 -0.47 -12.23 7.87
C ALA A 66 -0.34 -12.38 6.34
N PHE A 67 -1.41 -12.84 5.66
CA PHE A 67 -1.46 -12.88 4.20
C PHE A 67 -1.81 -11.52 3.57
N GLU A 68 -2.74 -10.79 4.20
CA GLU A 68 -3.13 -9.43 3.85
C GLU A 68 -2.70 -8.48 4.98
N HIS A 69 -2.32 -7.27 4.58
CA HIS A 69 -1.90 -6.19 5.46
C HIS A 69 -2.70 -4.94 5.15
N TYR A 70 -2.80 -4.06 6.14
CA TYR A 70 -3.38 -2.75 5.93
C TYR A 70 -2.61 -1.64 6.65
N LEU A 71 -2.75 -0.42 6.14
CA LEU A 71 -2.29 0.81 6.79
C LEU A 71 -3.48 1.78 6.91
N ASP A 72 -3.79 2.18 8.14
CA ASP A 72 -4.81 3.20 8.42
C ASP A 72 -4.28 4.58 8.05
N LEU A 73 -5.04 5.32 7.25
CA LEU A 73 -4.75 6.69 6.84
C LEU A 73 -5.58 7.66 7.70
N GLY A 74 -5.08 7.98 8.89
CA GLY A 74 -5.76 8.88 9.81
C GLY A 74 -5.89 10.31 9.25
N HIS A 75 -6.90 11.05 9.71
CA HIS A 75 -7.22 12.42 9.25
C HIS A 75 -6.08 13.44 9.49
N GLY A 76 -5.14 13.15 10.40
CA GLY A 76 -3.94 13.95 10.65
C GLY A 76 -2.72 13.59 9.78
N SER A 77 -2.83 12.56 8.94
CA SER A 77 -1.77 12.14 8.02
C SER A 77 -1.68 13.11 6.83
N PRO A 78 -0.47 13.52 6.38
CA PRO A 78 -0.33 14.26 5.13
C PRO A 78 -0.74 13.43 3.90
N PHE A 79 -0.91 12.11 4.07
CA PHE A 79 -1.34 11.18 3.03
C PHE A 79 -2.81 10.80 3.17
N TYR A 80 -3.63 11.65 3.80
CA TYR A 80 -5.06 11.44 3.92
C TYR A 80 -5.78 11.66 2.57
N PRO A 81 -6.52 10.66 2.03
CA PRO A 81 -6.96 10.66 0.64
C PRO A 81 -8.21 11.52 0.35
N VAL A 82 -8.90 11.99 1.39
CA VAL A 82 -10.12 12.81 1.23
C VAL A 82 -9.71 14.27 1.05
N GLY A 83 -10.09 14.86 -0.08
CA GLY A 83 -9.80 16.27 -0.40
C GLY A 83 -8.35 16.53 -0.81
N ASN A 84 -7.48 15.51 -0.83
CA ASN A 84 -6.10 15.62 -1.31
C ASN A 84 -5.85 14.55 -2.38
N CYS A 85 -5.33 14.95 -3.54
CA CYS A 85 -4.76 13.99 -4.47
C CYS A 85 -3.48 13.41 -3.89
N VAL A 86 -3.48 12.11 -3.65
CA VAL A 86 -2.37 11.37 -3.07
C VAL A 86 -2.20 10.07 -3.83
N TYR A 87 -0.96 9.71 -4.09
CA TYR A 87 -0.57 8.49 -4.75
C TYR A 87 0.07 7.54 -3.75
N TYR A 88 -0.12 6.24 -3.94
CA TYR A 88 0.34 5.18 -3.04
C TYR A 88 0.99 4.03 -3.81
N GLN A 89 2.01 3.42 -3.22
CA GLN A 89 2.62 2.16 -3.68
C GLN A 89 3.06 1.31 -2.49
N VAL A 90 3.15 0.01 -2.70
CA VAL A 90 3.79 -0.92 -1.74
C VAL A 90 4.91 -1.70 -2.38
N GLU A 91 5.95 -1.97 -1.58
CA GLU A 91 7.10 -2.79 -1.93
C GLU A 91 7.19 -3.97 -0.96
N PRO A 92 7.08 -5.22 -1.42
CA PRO A 92 7.36 -6.36 -0.59
C PRO A 92 8.87 -6.44 -0.36
N VAL A 93 9.25 -6.76 0.87
CA VAL A 93 10.63 -6.92 1.28
C VAL A 93 10.86 -8.35 1.76
N GLY A 94 11.93 -8.97 1.28
CA GLY A 94 12.40 -10.29 1.70
C GLY A 94 13.43 -10.24 2.82
N VAL A 95 13.83 -11.42 3.30
CA VAL A 95 14.82 -11.56 4.37
C VAL A 95 16.11 -10.81 4.01
N GLY A 96 16.64 -10.03 4.95
CA GLY A 96 17.84 -9.21 4.74
C GLY A 96 17.59 -7.91 3.99
N GLY A 97 16.33 -7.50 3.82
CA GLY A 97 15.98 -6.21 3.20
C GLY A 97 15.92 -6.24 1.67
N GLN A 98 15.87 -7.44 1.07
CA GLN A 98 15.76 -7.60 -0.38
C GLN A 98 14.44 -6.99 -0.88
N ALA A 99 14.51 -5.91 -1.67
CA ALA A 99 13.34 -5.33 -2.32
C ALA A 99 12.86 -6.20 -3.51
N PHE A 100 11.54 -6.33 -3.65
CA PHE A 100 10.89 -6.93 -4.82
C PHE A 100 10.16 -5.85 -5.65
N MET A 101 9.50 -6.26 -6.74
CA MET A 101 8.77 -5.31 -7.57
C MET A 101 7.65 -4.62 -6.77
N ARG A 102 7.44 -3.33 -7.02
CA ARG A 102 6.38 -2.55 -6.39
C ARG A 102 5.02 -2.86 -7.00
N SER A 103 3.96 -2.52 -6.28
CA SER A 103 2.60 -2.52 -6.80
C SER A 103 2.46 -1.55 -7.97
N ALA A 104 1.31 -1.60 -8.66
CA ALA A 104 0.88 -0.47 -9.46
C ALA A 104 0.76 0.80 -8.59
N LEU A 105 0.93 1.96 -9.22
CA LEU A 105 0.61 3.24 -8.59
C LEU A 105 -0.90 3.33 -8.38
N LEU A 106 -1.31 3.63 -7.15
CA LEU A 106 -2.71 3.82 -6.78
C LEU A 106 -2.95 5.29 -6.47
N SER A 107 -3.88 5.94 -7.18
CA SER A 107 -4.30 7.32 -6.91
C SER A 107 -5.53 7.36 -6.00
N SER A 108 -5.60 8.36 -5.12
CA SER A 108 -6.82 8.64 -4.36
C SER A 108 -7.96 9.13 -5.30
N PRO A 109 -9.24 8.96 -4.91
CA PRO A 109 -10.37 9.47 -5.70
C PRO A 109 -10.33 10.99 -5.94
N SER A 110 -9.65 11.74 -5.06
CA SER A 110 -9.53 13.19 -5.16
C SER A 110 -8.69 13.62 -6.37
N CYS A 111 -7.79 12.77 -6.89
CA CYS A 111 -7.00 13.09 -8.08
C CYS A 111 -7.84 13.31 -9.34
N ALA A 112 -8.98 12.60 -9.47
CA ALA A 112 -9.88 12.79 -10.59
C ALA A 112 -10.71 14.09 -10.51
N GLN A 113 -10.72 14.75 -9.34
CA GLN A 113 -11.48 15.98 -9.12
C GLN A 113 -10.63 17.24 -9.38
N GLU A 114 -9.30 17.13 -9.37
CA GLU A 114 -8.39 18.26 -9.61
C GLU A 114 -8.31 18.68 -11.09
N ASP A 115 -8.66 17.81 -12.03
CA ASP A 115 -8.67 18.09 -13.48
C ASP A 115 -9.78 19.10 -13.92
N VAL A 116 -10.59 19.61 -13.00
CA VAL A 116 -11.78 20.46 -13.30
C VAL A 116 -11.66 21.89 -12.74
N SER A 117 -10.46 22.41 -12.47
CA SER A 117 -10.25 23.82 -12.06
C SER A 117 -9.54 24.68 -13.10
#